data_AF-A0A231GZA6-F1
#
_entry.id   AF-A0A231GZA6-F1
#
_cell.length_a   1.000
_cell.length_b   1.000
_cell.length_c   1.000
_cell.angle_alpha   90.00
_cell.angle_beta   90.00
_cell.angle_gamma   90.00
#
_symmetry.space_group_name_H-M   'P 1'
#
loop_
_entity.id
_entity.type
_entity.pdbx_description
1 polymer ?
#
loop_
_entity_poly.entity_id
_entity_poly.type
_entity_poly.pdbx_seq_one_letter_code
_entity_poly.pdbx_strand_id
1 'polypeptide(L)'
;MVTLGVETDVLGLGLDEITEAERAEVLAAHPRPDFKNKILRAFRNGMADRPDTTFGTMNDDVLAHFDPAFVRQDFVDIIRNSAGPE
;
A
#
# COMPACT_ATOMS: atom_id res chain seq x y z
N MET A 1 -8.42 7.82 -15.83
CA MET A 1 -8.53 7.18 -14.50
C MET A 1 -7.19 7.34 -13.79
N VAL A 2 -7.18 7.75 -12.52
CA VAL A 2 -5.94 7.91 -11.72
C VAL A 2 -5.42 6.55 -11.22
N THR A 3 -6.31 5.57 -11.03
CA THR A 3 -5.98 4.28 -10.42
C THR A 3 -5.01 3.44 -11.24
N LEU A 4 -5.18 3.38 -12.57
CA LEU A 4 -4.32 2.57 -13.45
C LEU A 4 -2.84 2.99 -13.32
N GLY A 5 -2.57 4.29 -13.21
CA GLY A 5 -1.20 4.79 -13.00
C GLY A 5 -0.59 4.28 -11.70
N VAL A 6 -1.36 4.23 -10.60
CA VAL A 6 -0.88 3.70 -9.31
C VAL A 6 -0.68 2.18 -9.40
N GLU A 7 -1.62 1.46 -9.99
CA GLU A 7 -1.54 0.00 -10.15
C GLU A 7 -0.32 -0.41 -10.99
N THR A 8 -0.08 0.26 -12.11
CA THR A 8 1.11 0.02 -12.93
C THR A 8 2.40 0.41 -12.19
N ASP A 9 2.42 1.57 -11.55
CA ASP A 9 3.66 2.13 -11.01
C ASP A 9 4.09 1.50 -9.67
N VAL A 10 3.12 1.06 -8.87
CA VAL A 10 3.30 0.47 -7.53
C VAL A 10 3.22 -1.05 -7.56
N LEU A 11 2.22 -1.61 -8.24
CA LEU A 11 1.96 -3.06 -8.27
C LEU A 11 2.50 -3.74 -9.53
N GLY A 12 2.86 -2.97 -10.55
CA GLY A 12 3.37 -3.50 -11.82
C GLY A 12 2.30 -4.04 -12.76
N LEU A 13 1.01 -3.75 -12.50
CA LEU A 13 -0.09 -4.26 -13.30
C LEU A 13 -0.18 -3.55 -14.65
N GLY A 14 -0.39 -4.30 -15.73
CA GLY A 14 -0.45 -3.76 -17.09
C GLY A 14 0.87 -3.19 -17.62
N LEU A 15 2.00 -3.49 -16.96
CA LEU A 15 3.33 -3.07 -17.44
C LEU A 15 3.69 -3.67 -18.80
N ASP A 16 3.13 -4.83 -19.15
CA ASP A 16 3.28 -5.49 -20.44
C ASP A 16 2.54 -4.78 -21.58
N GLU A 17 1.58 -3.91 -21.26
CA GLU A 17 0.90 -3.05 -22.22
C GLU A 17 1.71 -1.79 -22.57
N ILE A 18 2.79 -1.51 -21.82
CA ILE A 18 3.66 -0.36 -22.02
C ILE A 18 5.00 -0.83 -22.59
N THR A 19 5.45 -0.22 -23.69
CA THR A 19 6.71 -0.61 -24.31
C THR A 19 7.89 -0.27 -23.40
N GLU A 20 8.98 -1.04 -23.53
CA GLU A 20 10.22 -0.76 -22.80
C GLU A 20 10.78 0.64 -23.11
N ALA A 21 10.59 1.13 -24.34
CA ALA A 21 11.03 2.46 -24.75
C ALA A 21 10.28 3.57 -24.02
N GLU A 22 8.94 3.49 -23.95
CA GLU A 22 8.11 4.46 -23.21
C GLU A 22 8.45 4.44 -21.72
N ARG A 23 8.64 3.25 -21.13
CA ARG A 23 9.06 3.11 -19.73
C ARG A 23 10.42 3.75 -19.49
N ALA A 24 11.39 3.53 -20.38
CA ALA A 24 12.72 4.11 -20.28
C ALA A 24 12.69 5.65 -20.38
N GLU A 25 11.88 6.20 -21.28
CA GLU A 25 11.69 7.65 -21.42
C GLU A 25 11.15 8.29 -20.13
N VAL A 26 10.10 7.70 -19.55
CA VAL A 26 9.52 8.18 -18.29
C VAL A 26 10.53 8.09 -17.14
N LEU A 27 11.28 6.99 -17.03
CA LEU A 27 12.29 6.81 -15.98
C LEU A 27 13.50 7.74 -16.16
N ALA A 28 13.84 8.11 -17.40
CA ALA A 28 14.88 9.08 -17.68
C ALA A 28 14.43 10.51 -17.30
N ALA A 29 13.18 10.87 -17.59
CA ALA A 29 12.60 12.16 -17.21
C ALA A 29 12.33 12.27 -15.70
N HIS A 30 11.96 11.16 -15.05
CA HIS A 30 11.64 11.08 -13.62
C HIS A 30 12.42 9.97 -12.92
N PRO A 31 13.72 10.16 -12.66
CA PRO A 31 14.54 9.17 -11.97
C PRO A 31 13.99 8.84 -10.58
N ARG A 32 13.79 7.55 -10.32
CA ARG A 32 13.16 7.06 -9.07
C ARG A 32 14.01 6.00 -8.37
N PRO A 33 15.26 6.31 -7.98
CA PRO A 33 16.10 5.35 -7.28
C PRO A 33 15.48 4.97 -5.95
N ASP A 34 15.55 3.68 -5.60
CA ASP A 34 15.01 3.12 -4.36
C ASP A 34 13.49 3.31 -4.20
N PHE A 35 12.75 3.38 -5.31
CA PHE A 35 11.30 3.68 -5.31
C PHE A 35 10.51 2.80 -4.34
N LYS A 36 10.68 1.48 -4.40
CA LYS A 36 9.92 0.52 -3.57
C LYS A 36 10.06 0.79 -2.07
N ASN A 37 11.28 1.03 -1.59
CA ASN A 37 11.48 1.33 -0.17
C ASN A 37 10.99 2.75 0.19
N LYS A 38 11.15 3.72 -0.71
CA LYS A 38 10.69 5.10 -0.49
C LYS A 38 9.17 5.19 -0.42
N ILE A 39 8.44 4.51 -1.31
CA ILE A 39 6.97 4.52 -1.29
C ILE A 39 6.41 3.79 -0.07
N LEU A 40 7.00 2.67 0.34
CA LEU A 40 6.62 1.97 1.57
C LEU A 40 6.82 2.85 2.82
N ARG A 41 7.94 3.55 2.91
CA ARG A 41 8.18 4.55 3.99
C ARG A 41 7.18 5.70 3.93
N ALA A 42 6.82 6.17 2.74
CA ALA A 42 5.83 7.23 2.59
C ALA A 42 4.44 6.79 3.07
N PHE A 43 3.98 5.59 2.71
CA PHE A 43 2.74 5.02 3.22
C PHE A 43 2.76 4.87 4.74
N ARG A 44 3.84 4.30 5.31
CA ARG A 44 4.01 4.21 6.75
C ARG A 44 3.90 5.58 7.42
N ASN A 45 4.65 6.57 6.95
CA ASN A 45 4.64 7.91 7.53
C ASN A 45 3.28 8.60 7.41
N GLY A 46 2.53 8.36 6.32
CA GLY A 46 1.21 8.95 6.11
C GLY A 46 0.10 8.39 7.03
N MET A 47 0.34 7.21 7.62
CA MET A 47 -0.63 6.52 8.48
C MET A 47 -0.17 6.39 9.94
N ALA A 48 1.11 6.68 10.25
CA ALA A 48 1.70 6.48 11.57
C ALA A 48 0.94 7.18 12.71
N ASP A 49 0.38 8.36 12.47
CA ASP A 49 -0.35 9.13 13.48
C ASP A 49 -1.84 8.73 13.60
N ARG A 50 -2.31 7.81 12.77
CA ARG A 50 -3.71 7.35 12.70
C ARG A 50 -3.80 5.87 12.32
N PRO A 51 -3.11 4.98 13.05
CA PRO A 51 -3.00 3.57 12.69
C PRO A 51 -4.37 2.88 12.61
N ASP A 52 -5.34 3.24 13.46
CA ASP A 52 -6.67 2.63 13.46
C ASP A 52 -7.44 2.85 12.15
N THR A 53 -7.07 3.86 11.36
CA THR A 53 -7.69 4.13 10.05
C THR A 53 -7.24 3.18 8.94
N THR A 54 -6.25 2.31 9.19
CA THR A 54 -5.78 1.34 8.20
C THR A 54 -6.60 0.06 8.17
N PHE A 55 -7.47 -0.17 9.15
CA PHE A 55 -8.27 -1.38 9.24
C PHE A 55 -9.05 -1.66 7.94
N GLY A 56 -8.92 -2.89 7.42
CA GLY A 56 -9.55 -3.30 6.17
C GLY A 56 -8.85 -2.81 4.88
N THR A 57 -7.64 -2.26 4.98
CA THR A 57 -6.85 -1.78 3.83
C THR A 57 -5.46 -2.39 3.78
N MET A 58 -4.80 -2.35 2.61
CA MET A 58 -3.39 -2.77 2.46
C MET A 58 -2.40 -1.95 3.32
N ASN A 59 -2.80 -0.79 3.85
CA ASN A 59 -1.91 0.03 4.67
C ASN A 59 -1.65 -0.60 6.05
N ASP A 60 -2.54 -1.48 6.50
CA ASP A 60 -2.34 -2.31 7.70
C ASP A 60 -1.10 -3.21 7.55
N ASP A 61 -0.89 -3.76 6.34
CA ASP A 61 0.31 -4.52 6.02
C ASP A 61 1.59 -3.69 6.11
N VAL A 62 1.53 -2.46 5.61
CA VAL A 62 2.66 -1.54 5.64
C VAL A 62 3.03 -1.20 7.08
N LEU A 63 2.06 -0.87 7.94
CA LEU A 63 2.35 -0.55 9.35
C LEU A 63 2.96 -1.74 10.09
N ALA A 64 2.38 -2.92 9.96
CA ALA A 64 2.89 -4.13 10.61
C ALA A 64 4.29 -4.54 10.13
N HIS A 65 4.67 -4.20 8.89
CA HIS A 65 6.03 -4.41 8.41
C HIS A 65 7.06 -3.52 9.12
N PHE A 66 6.71 -2.27 9.43
CA PHE A 66 7.63 -1.29 10.03
C PHE A 66 7.57 -1.23 11.55
N ASP A 67 6.48 -1.68 12.17
CA ASP A 67 6.28 -1.65 13.61
C ASP A 67 5.84 -3.03 14.12
N PRO A 68 6.75 -3.82 14.72
CA PRO A 68 6.42 -5.11 15.30
C PRO A 68 5.45 -5.04 16.49
N ALA A 69 5.30 -3.85 17.11
CA ALA A 69 4.37 -3.63 18.22
C ALA A 69 2.97 -3.25 17.74
N PHE A 70 2.80 -2.93 16.45
CA PHE A 70 1.50 -2.63 15.88
C PHE A 70 0.66 -3.91 15.77
N VAL A 71 -0.47 -3.92 16.47
CA VAL A 71 -1.42 -5.04 16.51
C VAL A 71 -2.57 -4.73 15.56
N ARG A 72 -2.72 -5.56 14.54
CA ARG A 72 -3.81 -5.44 13.58
C ARG A 72 -5.14 -5.79 14.23
N GLN A 73 -6.20 -5.12 13.81
CA GLN A 73 -7.55 -5.51 14.19
C GLN A 73 -7.96 -6.80 13.48
N ASP A 74 -8.50 -7.75 14.24
CA ASP A 74 -9.05 -8.99 13.69
C ASP A 74 -10.57 -8.83 13.51
N PHE A 75 -11.01 -8.84 12.25
CA PHE A 75 -12.42 -8.73 11.91
C PHE A 75 -13.25 -9.93 12.39
N VAL A 76 -12.68 -11.13 12.42
CA VAL A 76 -13.36 -12.34 12.93
C VAL A 76 -13.60 -12.20 14.43
N ASP A 77 -12.61 -11.70 15.19
CA ASP A 77 -12.79 -11.46 16.63
C ASP A 77 -13.81 -10.33 16.89
N ILE A 78 -13.85 -9.30 16.06
CA ILE A 78 -14.88 -8.25 16.14
C ILE A 78 -16.28 -8.86 15.96
N ILE A 79 -16.47 -9.73 14.95
CA ILE A 79 -17.76 -10.41 14.73
C ILE A 79 -18.14 -11.28 15.94
N ARG A 80 -17.21 -12.12 16.42
CA ARG A 80 -17.43 -13.04 17.55
C ARG A 80 -17.77 -12.33 18.85
N ASN A 81 -17.28 -11.12 19.05
CA ASN A 81 -17.51 -10.32 20.25
C ASN A 81 -18.57 -9.22 20.04
N SER A 82 -19.28 -9.23 18.92
CA SER A 82 -20.35 -8.27 18.64
C SER A 82 -21.60 -8.59 19.45
N ALA A 83 -22.44 -7.58 19.73
CA ALA A 83 -23.70 -7.74 20.45
C ALA A 83 -24.83 -8.40 19.60
N GLY A 84 -24.49 -8.87 18.39
CA GLY A 84 -25.42 -9.55 17.51
C GLY A 84 -25.88 -10.91 18.07
N PRO A 85 -26.99 -11.44 17.55
CA PRO A 85 -27.40 -12.81 17.87
C PRO A 85 -26.38 -13.83 17.31
N GLU A 86 -26.36 -15.04 17.89
CA GLU A 86 -25.63 -16.20 17.34
C GLU A 86 -26.10 -16.58 15.93
#